data_AF-A0A061SAW1-F1
#
_entry.id   AF-A0A061SAW1-F1
#
_cell.length_a   1.000
_cell.length_b   1.000
_cell.length_c   1.000
_cell.angle_alpha   90.00
_cell.angle_beta   90.00
_cell.angle_gamma   90.00
#
_symmetry.space_group_name_H-M   'P 1'
#
loop_
_entity.id
_entity.type
_entity.pdbx_description
1 polymer ?
#
loop_
_entity_poly.entity_id
_entity_poly.type
_entity_poly.pdbx_seq_one_letter_code
_entity_poly.pdbx_strand_id
1 'polypeptide(L)'
;QQTVMLSTSDGIRELLREAQYTPGVSRNVANSAASFENEPAIPFRRAQEICTALRNAKGGDGPWLHQLAKDSRVVLPSPPEREKSQELKERLAKLRKEQEERAYQKLVEDITRAEAAARQLNYPGVAGYKESLGFGLNTVVVSAVFYLVFNQIGKRLFTVPGMQALCGVVGIFLAMSMSTAVLMIRSMYAEGSLRRRPAAQRGSRTARVVSSGRAAATKKTQ
;
A
#
# COMPACT_ATOMS: atom_id res chain seq x y z
N GLN A 1 -0.58 -34.41 -26.12
CA GLN A 1 -1.88 -34.36 -26.80
C GLN A 1 -2.75 -33.39 -26.00
N GLN A 2 -3.24 -32.29 -26.59
CA GLN A 2 -4.07 -31.32 -25.87
C GLN A 2 -5.47 -31.93 -25.67
N THR A 3 -5.85 -32.16 -24.41
CA THR A 3 -7.20 -32.63 -24.08
C THR A 3 -8.14 -31.43 -24.15
N VAL A 4 -9.04 -31.44 -25.14
CA VAL A 4 -10.07 -30.41 -25.29
C VAL A 4 -11.11 -30.61 -24.19
N MET A 5 -11.30 -29.60 -23.33
CA MET A 5 -12.31 -29.62 -22.27
C MET A 5 -13.52 -28.80 -22.72
N LEU A 6 -14.72 -29.30 -22.46
CA LEU A 6 -15.98 -28.58 -22.64
C LEU A 6 -16.44 -28.05 -21.28
N SER A 7 -16.85 -26.80 -21.21
CA SER A 7 -17.54 -26.25 -20.04
C SER A 7 -18.89 -26.96 -19.86
N THR A 8 -19.22 -27.28 -18.61
CA THR A 8 -20.46 -27.97 -18.23
C THR A 8 -21.66 -27.02 -18.39
N SER A 9 -22.32 -27.06 -19.55
CA SER A 9 -23.58 -26.38 -19.83
C SER A 9 -24.79 -27.20 -19.34
N ASP A 10 -25.95 -26.58 -19.22
CA ASP A 10 -27.17 -27.25 -18.76
C ASP A 10 -27.57 -28.45 -19.64
N GLY A 11 -27.38 -28.35 -20.96
CA GLY A 11 -27.61 -29.47 -21.89
C GLY A 11 -26.64 -30.64 -21.69
N ILE A 12 -25.39 -30.37 -21.27
CA ILE A 12 -24.43 -31.43 -20.94
C ILE A 12 -24.79 -32.07 -19.59
N ARG A 13 -25.22 -31.28 -18.61
CA ARG A 13 -25.68 -31.81 -17.30
C ARG A 13 -26.88 -32.73 -17.46
N GLU A 14 -27.85 -32.34 -18.28
CA GLU A 14 -29.02 -33.17 -18.53
C GLU A 14 -28.64 -34.49 -19.20
N LEU A 15 -27.69 -34.47 -20.14
CA LEU A 15 -27.17 -35.70 -20.74
C LEU A 15 -26.45 -36.60 -19.73
N LEU A 16 -25.65 -36.04 -18.82
CA LEU A 16 -24.97 -36.81 -17.78
C LEU A 16 -25.96 -37.44 -16.81
N ARG A 17 -27.01 -36.70 -16.45
CA ARG A 17 -28.08 -37.18 -15.57
C ARG A 17 -28.89 -38.27 -16.27
N GLU A 18 -29.29 -38.06 -17.51
CA GLU A 18 -30.07 -39.01 -18.29
C GLU A 18 -29.28 -40.31 -18.56
N ALA A 19 -27.96 -40.22 -18.76
CA ALA A 19 -27.09 -41.38 -18.90
C ALA A 19 -26.98 -42.25 -17.64
N GLN A 20 -27.25 -41.70 -16.45
CA GLN A 20 -27.26 -42.47 -15.20
C GLN A 20 -28.53 -43.31 -15.03
N TYR A 21 -29.67 -42.83 -15.51
CA TYR A 21 -30.98 -43.46 -15.30
C TYR A 21 -31.47 -44.29 -16.51
N THR A 22 -30.80 -44.25 -17.65
CA THR A 22 -31.23 -44.97 -18.86
C THR A 22 -30.85 -46.46 -18.80
N PRO A 23 -31.83 -47.39 -18.86
CA PRO A 23 -31.55 -48.83 -18.92
C PRO A 23 -30.90 -49.20 -20.26
N GLY A 24 -29.73 -49.84 -20.22
CA GLY A 24 -28.95 -50.23 -21.42
C GLY A 24 -27.60 -49.52 -21.56
N VAL A 25 -27.35 -48.48 -20.76
CA VAL A 25 -26.03 -47.86 -20.64
C VAL A 25 -25.13 -48.73 -19.75
N SER A 26 -23.87 -48.93 -20.15
CA SER A 26 -22.93 -49.73 -19.34
C SER A 26 -22.63 -49.05 -18.01
N ARG A 27 -22.48 -49.84 -16.93
CA ARG A 27 -22.22 -49.31 -15.57
C ARG A 27 -20.99 -48.41 -15.50
N ASN A 28 -19.95 -48.67 -16.30
CA ASN A 28 -18.74 -47.85 -16.34
C ASN A 28 -19.00 -46.44 -16.88
N VAL A 29 -19.89 -46.33 -17.88
CA VAL A 29 -20.27 -45.04 -18.47
C VAL A 29 -21.19 -44.27 -17.52
N ALA A 30 -22.13 -44.94 -16.86
CA ALA A 30 -22.99 -44.34 -15.85
C ALA A 30 -22.19 -43.79 -14.65
N ASN A 31 -21.22 -44.56 -14.15
CA ASN A 31 -20.33 -44.11 -13.06
C ASN A 31 -19.43 -42.93 -13.47
N SER A 32 -18.97 -42.93 -14.71
CA SER A 32 -18.20 -41.80 -15.26
C SER A 32 -19.08 -40.55 -15.33
N ALA A 33 -20.34 -40.68 -15.78
CA ALA A 33 -21.28 -39.57 -15.84
C ALA A 33 -21.55 -38.96 -14.45
N ALA A 34 -21.74 -39.80 -13.42
CA ALA A 34 -21.92 -39.35 -12.03
C ALA A 34 -20.70 -38.60 -11.48
N SER A 35 -19.49 -38.99 -11.88
CA SER A 35 -18.25 -38.35 -11.45
C SER A 35 -18.05 -36.96 -12.07
N PHE A 36 -18.62 -36.70 -13.25
CA PHE A 36 -18.49 -35.44 -13.98
C PHE A 36 -19.67 -34.48 -13.79
N GLU A 37 -20.74 -34.89 -13.11
CA GLU A 37 -21.95 -34.06 -12.90
C GLU A 37 -21.64 -32.75 -12.14
N ASN A 38 -20.73 -32.83 -11.16
CA ASN A 38 -20.34 -31.69 -10.32
C ASN A 38 -19.12 -30.93 -10.84
N GLU A 39 -18.46 -31.41 -11.90
CA GLU A 39 -17.23 -30.81 -12.42
C GLU A 39 -17.56 -29.64 -13.38
N PRO A 40 -16.86 -28.50 -13.31
CA PRO A 40 -17.12 -27.34 -14.17
C PRO A 40 -16.68 -27.54 -15.63
N ALA A 41 -15.84 -28.55 -15.91
CA ALA A 41 -15.37 -28.86 -17.25
C ALA A 41 -15.13 -30.37 -17.44
N ILE A 42 -15.49 -30.88 -18.62
CA ILE A 42 -15.45 -32.31 -18.94
C ILE A 42 -14.66 -32.53 -20.23
N PRO A 43 -13.78 -33.55 -20.31
CA PRO A 43 -13.09 -33.87 -21.55
C PRO A 43 -14.07 -34.19 -22.69
N PHE A 44 -13.87 -33.60 -23.88
CA PHE A 44 -14.74 -33.80 -25.05
C PHE A 44 -14.94 -35.29 -25.39
N ARG A 45 -13.87 -36.09 -25.28
CA ARG A 45 -13.91 -37.55 -25.53
C ARG A 45 -14.86 -38.28 -24.59
N ARG A 46 -14.91 -37.89 -23.31
CA ARG A 46 -15.81 -38.49 -22.32
C ARG A 46 -17.26 -38.11 -22.59
N ALA A 47 -17.52 -36.85 -22.91
CA ALA A 47 -18.87 -36.41 -23.30
C ALA A 47 -19.36 -37.15 -24.56
N GLN A 48 -18.47 -37.37 -25.53
CA GLN A 48 -18.77 -38.15 -26.73
C GLN A 48 -19.10 -39.61 -26.43
N GLU A 49 -18.30 -40.28 -25.60
CA GLU A 49 -18.53 -41.67 -25.17
C GLU A 49 -19.88 -41.84 -24.46
N ILE A 50 -20.23 -40.91 -23.56
CA ILE A 50 -21.50 -40.94 -22.83
C ILE A 50 -22.68 -40.69 -23.80
N CYS A 51 -22.53 -39.73 -24.71
CA CYS A 51 -23.56 -39.42 -25.71
C CYS A 51 -23.81 -40.59 -26.67
N THR A 52 -22.77 -41.28 -27.15
CA THR A 52 -22.93 -42.44 -28.03
C THR A 52 -23.52 -43.63 -27.30
N ALA A 53 -23.11 -43.88 -26.05
CA ALA A 53 -23.68 -44.93 -25.23
C ALA A 53 -25.18 -44.71 -24.96
N LEU A 54 -25.58 -43.47 -24.65
CA LEU A 54 -26.98 -43.09 -24.45
C LEU A 54 -27.81 -43.25 -25.73
N ARG A 55 -27.26 -42.82 -26.88
CA ARG A 55 -27.93 -42.98 -28.17
C ARG A 55 -28.09 -44.45 -28.57
N ASN A 56 -27.08 -45.28 -28.32
CA ASN A 56 -27.14 -46.71 -28.60
C ASN A 56 -28.18 -47.40 -27.72
N ALA A 57 -28.29 -47.02 -26.44
CA ALA A 57 -29.32 -47.52 -25.54
C ALA A 57 -30.75 -47.12 -25.99
N LYS A 58 -30.89 -45.94 -26.60
CA LYS A 58 -32.16 -45.42 -27.15
C LYS A 58 -32.45 -45.83 -28.62
N GLY A 59 -31.69 -46.77 -29.19
CA GLY A 59 -31.95 -47.26 -30.56
C GLY A 59 -31.72 -46.22 -31.67
N GLY A 60 -30.87 -45.23 -31.45
CA GLY A 60 -30.49 -44.23 -32.46
C GLY A 60 -31.25 -42.89 -32.39
N ASP A 61 -32.35 -42.81 -31.63
CA ASP A 61 -33.19 -41.61 -31.50
C ASP A 61 -32.70 -40.61 -30.41
N GLY A 62 -31.46 -40.79 -29.94
CA GLY A 62 -30.88 -39.95 -28.89
C GLY A 62 -30.41 -38.58 -29.40
N PRO A 63 -30.33 -37.55 -28.53
CA PRO A 63 -29.85 -36.21 -28.88
C PRO A 63 -28.42 -36.23 -29.42
N TRP A 64 -28.08 -35.29 -30.31
CA TRP A 64 -26.72 -35.16 -30.85
C TRP A 64 -25.85 -34.30 -29.92
N LEU A 65 -24.58 -34.70 -29.74
CA LEU A 65 -23.64 -33.97 -28.89
C LEU A 65 -23.52 -32.48 -29.29
N HIS A 66 -23.53 -32.15 -30.59
CA HIS A 66 -23.42 -30.77 -31.06
C HIS A 66 -24.66 -29.91 -30.72
N GLN A 67 -25.83 -30.52 -30.54
CA GLN A 67 -27.06 -29.81 -30.14
C GLN A 67 -27.00 -29.44 -28.66
N LEU A 68 -26.48 -30.35 -27.83
CA LEU A 68 -26.34 -30.14 -26.38
C LEU A 68 -25.14 -29.27 -26.01
N ALA A 69 -24.08 -29.31 -26.84
CA ALA A 69 -22.87 -28.54 -26.66
C ALA A 69 -22.96 -27.11 -27.26
N LYS A 70 -24.11 -26.69 -27.80
CA LYS A 70 -24.28 -25.39 -28.45
C LYS A 70 -23.98 -24.21 -27.53
N ASP A 71 -24.34 -24.34 -26.25
CA ASP A 71 -24.08 -23.32 -25.21
C ASP A 71 -22.81 -23.61 -24.39
N SER A 72 -22.06 -24.66 -24.75
CA SER A 72 -20.81 -25.01 -24.07
C SER A 72 -19.64 -24.21 -24.62
N ARG A 73 -18.77 -23.71 -23.74
CA ARG A 73 -17.50 -23.08 -24.14
C ARG A 73 -16.38 -24.11 -24.13
N VAL A 74 -15.52 -24.05 -25.14
CA VAL A 74 -14.28 -24.84 -25.16
C VAL A 74 -13.29 -24.19 -24.18
N VAL A 75 -12.98 -24.91 -23.11
CA VAL A 75 -11.95 -24.51 -22.14
C VAL A 75 -10.66 -25.20 -22.56
N LEU A 76 -9.73 -24.43 -23.10
CA LEU A 76 -8.38 -24.92 -23.32
C LEU A 76 -7.66 -24.91 -21.97
N PRO A 77 -7.15 -26.05 -21.47
CA PRO A 77 -6.32 -26.02 -20.27
C PRO A 77 -5.14 -25.10 -20.54
N SER A 78 -4.98 -24.08 -19.71
CA SER A 78 -3.84 -23.17 -19.81
C SER A 78 -2.56 -24.01 -19.72
N PRO A 79 -1.59 -23.84 -20.64
CA PRO A 79 -0.35 -24.60 -20.60
C PRO A 79 0.26 -24.57 -19.20
N PRO A 80 0.81 -25.69 -18.70
CA PRO A 80 1.41 -25.74 -17.38
C PRO A 80 2.41 -24.58 -17.23
N GLU A 81 2.28 -23.85 -16.12
CA GLU A 81 3.14 -22.71 -15.84
C GLU A 81 4.59 -23.22 -15.83
N ARG A 82 5.38 -22.78 -16.81
CA ARG A 82 6.78 -23.18 -16.92
C ARG A 82 7.47 -22.91 -15.60
N GLU A 83 8.09 -23.92 -15.01
CA GLU A 83 8.98 -23.75 -13.86
C GLU A 83 10.07 -22.76 -14.26
N LYS A 84 9.95 -21.52 -13.79
CA LYS A 84 10.90 -20.45 -14.10
C LYS A 84 12.27 -20.89 -13.57
N SER A 85 13.25 -21.02 -14.46
CA SER A 85 14.63 -21.32 -14.12
C SER A 85 15.14 -20.37 -13.04
N GLN A 86 16.02 -20.85 -12.15
CA GLN A 86 16.53 -20.07 -11.02
C GLN A 86 17.17 -18.75 -11.49
N GLU A 87 17.85 -18.77 -12.63
CA GLU A 87 18.43 -17.59 -13.28
C GLU A 87 17.41 -16.48 -13.61
N LEU A 88 16.18 -16.85 -14.01
CA LEU A 88 15.12 -15.88 -14.32
C LEU A 88 14.53 -15.26 -13.04
N LYS A 89 14.50 -16.01 -11.93
CA LYS A 89 14.07 -15.49 -10.63
C LYS A 89 15.07 -14.49 -10.08
N GLU A 90 16.36 -14.76 -10.21
CA GLU A 90 17.43 -13.86 -9.82
C GLU A 90 17.42 -12.56 -10.63
N ARG A 91 17.23 -12.65 -11.95
CA ARG A 91 17.07 -11.46 -12.81
C ARG A 91 15.84 -10.63 -12.45
N LEU A 92 14.71 -11.27 -12.14
CA LEU A 92 13.51 -10.56 -11.69
C LEU A 92 13.70 -9.90 -10.32
N ALA A 93 14.43 -10.54 -9.41
CA ALA A 93 14.76 -9.96 -8.12
C ALA A 93 15.66 -8.72 -8.28
N LYS A 94 16.65 -8.77 -9.19
CA LYS A 94 17.51 -7.62 -9.51
C LYS A 94 16.70 -6.45 -10.10
N LEU A 95 15.82 -6.72 -11.07
CA LEU A 95 14.96 -5.70 -11.67
C LEU A 95 14.00 -5.05 -10.67
N ARG A 96 13.49 -5.83 -9.70
CA ARG A 96 12.65 -5.29 -8.61
C ARG A 96 13.43 -4.36 -7.69
N LYS A 97 14.63 -4.76 -7.27
CA LYS A 97 15.51 -3.90 -6.45
C LYS A 97 15.81 -2.58 -7.15
N GLU A 98 16.15 -2.61 -8.44
CA GLU A 98 16.39 -1.38 -9.21
C GLU A 98 15.15 -0.47 -9.32
N GLN A 99 13.94 -1.05 -9.41
CA GLN A 99 12.70 -0.28 -9.38
C GLN A 99 12.42 0.33 -8.01
N GLU A 100 12.65 -0.43 -6.93
CA GLU A 100 12.48 0.03 -5.55
C GLU A 100 13.43 1.20 -5.24
N GLU A 101 14.69 1.10 -5.66
CA GLU A 101 15.67 2.19 -5.52
C GLU A 101 15.25 3.44 -6.29
N ARG A 102 14.78 3.30 -7.53
CA ARG A 102 14.28 4.45 -8.31
C ARG A 102 13.04 5.08 -7.68
N ALA A 103 12.15 4.28 -7.12
CA ALA A 103 10.95 4.77 -6.42
C ALA A 103 11.34 5.51 -5.13
N TYR A 104 12.28 4.95 -4.37
CA TYR A 104 12.84 5.59 -3.18
C TYR A 104 13.51 6.93 -3.52
N GLN A 105 14.34 6.97 -4.57
CA GLN A 105 14.98 8.20 -5.04
C GLN A 105 13.95 9.28 -5.40
N LYS A 106 12.87 8.93 -6.11
CA LYS A 106 11.79 9.87 -6.43
C LYS A 106 11.06 10.40 -5.18
N LEU A 107 10.83 9.53 -4.19
CA LEU A 107 10.23 9.93 -2.90
C LEU A 107 11.14 10.89 -2.12
N VAL A 108 12.45 10.69 -2.17
CA VAL A 108 13.44 11.56 -1.52
C VAL A 108 13.68 12.84 -2.31
N GLU A 109 13.61 12.80 -3.64
CA GLU A 109 13.75 13.99 -4.49
C GLU A 109 12.72 15.07 -4.16
N ASP A 110 11.46 14.71 -3.92
CA ASP A 110 10.42 15.69 -3.58
C ASP A 110 10.68 16.36 -2.21
N ILE A 111 11.23 15.60 -1.26
CA ILE A 111 11.58 16.11 0.08
C ILE A 111 12.80 17.02 -0.03
N THR A 112 13.85 16.58 -0.73
CA THR A 112 15.07 17.36 -0.91
C THR A 112 14.84 18.61 -1.74
N ARG A 113 13.94 18.61 -2.74
CA ARG A 113 13.55 19.82 -3.50
C ARG A 113 12.76 20.80 -2.63
N ALA A 114 11.82 20.31 -1.81
CA ALA A 114 11.08 21.17 -0.88
C ALA A 114 11.99 21.79 0.18
N GLU A 115 12.91 20.99 0.73
CA GLU A 115 13.94 21.46 1.67
C GLU A 115 14.95 22.40 1.00
N ALA A 116 15.37 22.13 -0.24
CA ALA A 116 16.27 22.97 -0.99
C ALA A 116 15.63 24.32 -1.34
N ALA A 117 14.34 24.35 -1.71
CA ALA A 117 13.60 25.59 -1.94
C ALA A 117 13.44 26.41 -0.64
N ALA A 118 13.18 25.75 0.49
CA ALA A 118 13.16 26.40 1.80
C ALA A 118 14.55 26.91 2.25
N ARG A 119 15.62 26.20 1.89
CA ARG A 119 17.04 26.58 2.11
C ARG A 119 17.53 27.68 1.16
N GLN A 120 16.95 27.84 -0.02
CA GLN A 120 17.28 28.96 -0.91
C GLN A 120 16.74 30.29 -0.38
N LEU A 121 15.58 30.27 0.32
CA LEU A 121 15.05 31.42 1.06
C LEU A 121 15.78 31.69 2.38
N ASN A 122 16.43 30.67 2.96
CA ASN A 122 17.17 30.77 4.22
C ASN A 122 18.58 30.21 4.05
N TYR A 123 19.56 31.10 3.80
CA TYR A 123 21.01 30.85 3.71
C TYR A 123 21.46 29.50 4.32
N PRO A 124 22.04 28.57 3.54
CA PRO A 124 22.15 27.16 3.92
C PRO A 124 23.08 26.87 5.11
N GLY A 125 23.92 27.81 5.52
CA GLY A 125 24.79 27.68 6.69
C GLY A 125 24.14 28.10 8.02
N VAL A 126 23.02 28.82 8.00
CA VAL A 126 22.40 29.37 9.22
C VAL A 126 21.09 28.69 9.60
N ALA A 127 20.48 27.82 8.78
CA ALA A 127 19.18 27.24 9.12
C ALA A 127 19.26 26.28 10.33
N GLY A 128 20.16 25.29 10.28
CA GLY A 128 20.39 24.40 11.44
C GLY A 128 20.99 25.13 12.63
N TYR A 129 21.85 26.12 12.37
CA TYR A 129 22.43 26.97 13.41
C TYR A 129 21.40 27.91 14.05
N LYS A 130 20.42 28.43 13.32
CA LYS A 130 19.35 29.31 13.83
C LYS A 130 18.40 28.55 14.74
N GLU A 131 18.13 27.28 14.47
CA GLU A 131 17.26 26.47 15.33
C GLU A 131 17.97 26.10 16.64
N SER A 132 19.25 25.73 16.60
CA SER A 132 20.06 25.47 17.81
C SER A 132 20.43 26.74 18.58
N LEU A 133 20.76 27.84 17.89
CA LEU A 133 21.04 29.14 18.51
C LEU A 133 19.78 29.79 19.04
N GLY A 134 18.65 29.68 18.34
CA GLY A 134 17.38 30.29 18.76
C GLY A 134 16.92 29.75 20.11
N PHE A 135 17.13 28.44 20.33
CA PHE A 135 16.81 27.83 21.61
C PHE A 135 17.79 28.25 22.74
N GLY A 136 19.10 28.18 22.49
CA GLY A 136 20.11 28.59 23.48
C GLY A 136 20.01 30.08 23.83
N LEU A 137 19.83 30.94 22.83
CA LEU A 137 19.66 32.38 22.98
C LEU A 137 18.40 32.71 23.79
N ASN A 138 17.26 32.08 23.48
CA ASN A 138 16.05 32.28 24.26
C ASN A 138 16.25 31.89 25.73
N THR A 139 16.96 30.80 25.99
CA THR A 139 17.27 30.36 27.36
C THR A 139 18.14 31.37 28.10
N VAL A 140 19.17 31.91 27.46
CA VAL A 140 20.03 32.97 28.03
C VAL A 140 19.22 34.24 28.31
N VAL A 141 18.37 34.67 27.37
CA VAL A 141 17.53 35.88 27.53
C VAL A 141 16.57 35.73 28.69
N VAL A 142 15.83 34.61 28.78
CA VAL A 142 14.90 34.36 29.89
C VAL A 142 15.64 34.31 31.22
N SER A 143 16.83 33.70 31.27
CA SER A 143 17.65 33.64 32.48
C SER A 143 18.11 35.03 32.93
N ALA A 144 18.50 35.89 31.99
CA ALA A 144 18.88 37.27 32.29
C ALA A 144 17.69 38.11 32.81
N VAL A 145 16.51 37.95 32.21
CA VAL A 145 15.29 38.63 32.67
C VAL A 145 14.92 38.21 34.09
N PHE A 146 14.94 36.91 34.38
CA PHE A 146 14.66 36.39 35.72
C PHE A 146 15.69 36.88 36.74
N TYR A 147 16.98 36.90 36.39
CA TYR A 147 18.01 37.48 37.26
C TYR A 147 17.67 38.92 37.64
N LEU A 148 17.32 39.77 36.66
CA LEU A 148 16.99 41.17 36.91
C LEU A 148 15.73 41.32 37.77
N VAL A 149 14.68 40.55 37.48
CA VAL A 149 13.43 40.59 38.25
C VAL A 149 13.68 40.17 39.71
N PHE A 150 14.35 39.05 39.92
CA PHE A 150 14.67 38.57 41.27
C PHE A 150 15.66 39.48 42.00
N ASN A 151 16.60 40.10 41.29
CA ASN A 151 17.49 41.09 41.88
C ASN A 151 16.74 42.37 42.28
N GLN A 152 15.75 42.82 41.49
CA GLN A 152 14.90 43.97 41.86
C GLN A 152 13.99 43.66 43.06
N ILE A 153 13.46 42.44 43.13
CA ILE A 153 12.72 41.96 44.31
C ILE A 153 13.66 41.85 45.52
N GLY A 154 14.86 41.31 45.32
CA GLY A 154 15.91 41.21 46.32
C GLY A 154 16.31 42.57 46.89
N LYS A 155 16.41 43.61 46.05
CA LYS A 155 16.64 45.00 46.49
C LYS A 155 15.51 45.57 47.35
N ARG A 156 14.28 45.08 47.17
CA ARG A 156 13.12 45.48 47.98
C ARG A 156 13.07 44.74 49.31
N LEU A 157 13.53 43.49 49.35
CA LEU A 157 13.49 42.64 50.55
C LEU A 157 14.75 42.75 51.42
N PHE A 158 15.92 42.97 50.82
CA PHE A 158 17.21 42.91 51.50
C PHE A 158 18.04 44.15 51.25
N THR A 159 18.53 44.76 52.33
CA THR A 159 19.36 45.98 52.28
C THR A 159 20.83 45.70 51.95
N VAL A 160 21.30 44.47 52.21
CA VAL A 160 22.71 44.09 52.00
C VAL A 160 22.97 43.70 50.53
N PRO A 161 23.97 44.30 49.84
CA PRO A 161 24.23 44.08 48.42
C PRO A 161 24.50 42.61 48.05
N GLY A 162 25.19 41.87 48.92
CA GLY A 162 25.51 40.45 48.68
C GLY A 162 24.27 39.56 48.61
N MET A 163 23.26 39.82 49.45
CA MET A 163 22.04 39.01 49.49
C MET A 163 21.11 39.32 48.32
N GLN A 164 21.16 40.54 47.79
CA GLN A 164 20.43 40.93 46.57
C GLN A 164 20.94 40.13 45.36
N ALA A 165 22.26 40.03 45.20
CA ALA A 165 22.89 39.25 44.14
C ALA A 165 22.55 37.75 44.25
N LEU A 166 22.55 37.20 45.46
CA LEU A 166 22.17 35.81 45.72
C LEU A 166 20.71 35.53 45.32
N CYS A 167 19.79 36.46 45.60
CA CYS A 167 18.40 36.35 45.16
C CYS A 167 18.28 36.26 43.63
N GLY A 168 19.06 37.06 42.90
CA GLY A 168 19.15 36.98 41.44
C GLY A 168 19.64 35.61 40.94
N VAL A 169 20.66 35.03 41.59
CA VAL A 169 21.19 33.70 41.22
C VAL A 169 20.15 32.60 41.41
N VAL A 170 19.34 32.68 42.48
CA VAL A 170 18.20 31.77 42.69
C VAL A 170 17.18 31.93 41.55
N GLY A 171 16.94 33.16 41.08
CA GLY A 171 16.11 33.44 39.92
C GLY A 171 16.62 32.77 38.63
N ILE A 172 17.93 32.76 38.41
CA ILE A 172 18.54 32.04 37.26
C ILE A 172 18.28 30.54 37.36
N PHE A 173 18.43 29.95 38.55
CA PHE A 173 18.21 28.52 38.74
C PHE A 173 16.77 28.12 38.40
N LEU A 174 15.78 28.88 38.89
CA LEU A 174 14.36 28.68 38.57
C LEU A 174 14.06 28.84 37.07
N ALA A 175 14.66 29.85 36.42
CA ALA A 175 14.51 30.06 34.98
C ALA A 175 15.08 28.89 34.16
N MET A 176 16.21 28.33 34.59
CA MET A 176 16.84 27.19 33.94
C MET A 176 15.99 25.92 34.08
N SER A 177 15.43 25.66 35.27
CA SER A 177 14.49 24.54 35.47
C SER A 177 13.24 24.67 34.59
N MET A 178 12.63 25.86 34.54
CA MET A 178 11.45 26.13 33.69
C MET A 178 11.77 25.95 32.20
N SER A 179 12.89 26.50 31.73
CA SER A 179 13.32 26.37 30.33
C SER A 179 13.53 24.89 29.94
N THR A 180 14.12 24.11 30.85
CA THR A 180 14.34 22.67 30.66
C THR A 180 13.02 21.89 30.63
N ALA A 181 12.05 22.23 31.47
CA ALA A 181 10.73 21.60 31.45
C ALA A 181 9.99 21.89 30.12
N VAL A 182 10.01 23.14 29.65
CA VAL A 182 9.38 23.53 28.38
C VAL A 182 10.05 22.82 27.19
N LEU A 183 11.37 22.67 27.23
CA LEU A 183 12.11 21.88 26.23
C LEU A 183 11.63 20.44 26.16
N MET A 184 11.52 19.80 27.33
CA MET A 184 11.09 18.42 27.43
C MET A 184 9.67 18.24 26.88
N ILE A 185 8.77 19.17 27.19
CA ILE A 185 7.41 19.17 26.67
C ILE A 185 7.41 19.33 25.14
N ARG A 186 8.22 20.25 24.60
CA ARG A 186 8.32 20.48 23.15
C ARG A 186 8.89 19.27 22.42
N SER A 187 9.90 18.58 22.97
CA SER A 187 10.45 17.37 22.37
C SER A 187 9.42 16.24 22.37
N MET A 188 8.67 16.07 23.47
CA MET A 188 7.59 15.07 23.55
C MET A 188 6.47 15.31 22.54
N TYR A 189 6.03 16.56 22.35
CA TYR A 189 5.04 16.88 21.32
C TYR A 189 5.57 16.72 19.90
N ALA A 190 6.83 17.06 19.64
CA ALA A 190 7.45 16.88 18.33
C ALA A 190 7.46 15.40 17.92
N GLU A 191 7.86 14.51 18.83
CA GLU A 191 7.89 13.06 18.59
C GLU A 191 6.47 12.47 18.41
N GLY A 192 5.50 12.94 19.21
CA GLY A 192 4.09 12.57 19.05
C GLY A 192 3.45 13.05 17.74
N SER A 193 3.87 14.20 17.22
CA SER A 193 3.34 14.75 15.96
C SER A 193 3.82 14.00 14.71
N LEU A 194 5.04 13.45 14.74
CA LEU A 194 5.56 12.58 13.68
C LEU A 194 4.82 11.24 13.65
N ARG A 195 4.41 10.73 14.81
CA ARG A 195 3.65 9.48 14.94
C ARG A 195 2.17 9.60 14.59
N ARG A 196 1.60 10.80 14.69
CA ARG A 196 0.17 11.08 14.48
C ARG A 196 -0.22 11.57 13.09
N ARG A 197 0.72 11.86 12.18
CA ARG A 197 0.35 12.22 10.79
C ARG A 197 -0.27 11.01 10.10
N PRO A 198 -1.60 10.96 9.91
CA PRO A 198 -2.20 9.87 9.15
C PRO A 198 -1.78 10.08 7.70
N ALA A 199 -1.46 8.99 7.00
CA ALA A 199 -1.14 8.99 5.57
C ALA A 199 -2.23 9.65 4.67
N ALA A 200 -3.39 9.99 5.24
CA ALA A 200 -4.54 10.60 4.59
C ALA A 200 -4.32 11.99 3.98
N GLN A 201 -3.35 12.79 4.45
CA GLN A 201 -3.11 14.12 3.86
C GLN A 201 -2.20 14.08 2.60
N ARG A 202 -1.67 12.89 2.25
CA ARG A 202 -0.79 12.70 1.09
C ARG A 202 -1.54 12.62 -0.24
N GLY A 203 -2.84 12.32 -0.24
CA GLY A 203 -3.67 12.23 -1.46
C GLY A 203 -4.23 13.57 -1.95
N SER A 204 -4.43 14.53 -1.05
CA SER A 204 -5.17 15.77 -1.38
C SER A 204 -4.29 16.84 -2.03
N ARG A 205 -2.97 16.83 -1.78
CA ARG A 205 -2.02 17.77 -2.40
C ARG A 205 -1.60 17.35 -3.81
N THR A 206 -1.47 16.06 -4.08
CA THR A 206 -1.19 15.54 -5.42
C THR A 206 -2.35 15.79 -6.39
N ALA A 207 -3.60 15.66 -5.94
CA ALA A 207 -4.77 15.95 -6.77
C ALA A 207 -4.87 17.44 -7.20
N ARG A 208 -4.43 18.38 -6.36
CA ARG A 208 -4.46 19.82 -6.67
C ARG A 208 -3.32 20.24 -7.61
N VAL A 209 -2.16 19.59 -7.54
CA VAL A 209 -1.02 19.90 -8.43
C VAL A 209 -1.24 19.35 -9.84
N VAL A 210 -1.86 18.17 -9.98
CA VAL A 210 -2.17 17.57 -11.29
C VAL A 210 -3.21 18.39 -12.07
N SER A 211 -4.20 18.99 -11.39
CA SER A 211 -5.20 19.85 -12.04
C SER A 211 -4.62 21.20 -12.46
N SER A 212 -3.68 21.77 -11.70
CA SER A 212 -3.01 23.03 -12.08
C SER A 212 -2.02 22.87 -13.26
N GLY A 213 -1.35 21.72 -13.37
CA GLY A 213 -0.43 21.45 -14.49
C GLY A 213 -1.15 21.26 -15.84
N ARG A 214 -2.37 20.71 -15.81
CA ARG A 214 -3.17 20.46 -17.04
C ARG A 214 -3.79 21.74 -17.63
N ALA A 215 -4.07 22.73 -16.80
CA ALA A 215 -4.58 24.04 -17.24
C ALA A 215 -3.49 24.97 -17.83
N ALA A 216 -2.22 24.77 -17.45
CA ALA A 216 -1.11 25.55 -17.98
C ALA A 216 -0.62 25.05 -19.36
N ALA A 217 -0.84 23.77 -19.68
CA ALA A 217 -0.39 23.16 -20.94
C ALA A 217 -1.29 23.51 -22.15
N THR A 218 -2.53 23.94 -21.93
CA THR A 218 -3.47 24.32 -23.02
C THR A 218 -3.35 25.78 -23.46
N LYS A 219 -2.61 26.63 -22.72
CA LYS A 219 -2.40 28.05 -23.08
C LYS A 219 -1.13 28.34 -23.88
N LYS A 220 -0.30 27.33 -24.17
CA LYS A 220 0.98 27.49 -24.90
C LYS A 220 0.96 27.03 -26.35
N THR A 221 -0.22 26.74 -26.90
CA THR A 221 -0.39 26.19 -28.26
C THR A 221 -1.37 27.00 -29.13
N GLN A 222 -1.48 28.30 -28.87
CA GLN A 222 -2.05 29.27 -29.80
C GLN A 222 -1.11 30.45 -29.97
#